data_AF-A0A085WEG6-F1
#
_entry.id   AF-A0A085WEG6-F1
#
_cell.length_a   1.000
_cell.length_b   1.000
_cell.length_c   1.000
_cell.angle_alpha   90.00
_cell.angle_beta   90.00
_cell.angle_gamma   90.00
#
_symmetry.space_group_name_H-M   'P 1'
#
loop_
_entity.id
_entity.type
_entity.pdbx_description
1 polymer ?
#
loop_
_entity_poly.entity_id
_entity_poly.type
_entity_poly.pdbx_seq_one_letter_code
_entity_poly.pdbx_strand_id
1 'polypeptide(L)'
;MKVLVINVGSTSIKYQLYQMDTEEILAGGVVERVGSPHALHKWRVGPTRSQAEIPAPTMRAGLDAVLAQLTGPGGALKDLSELRAVGHRVVHGGEKLVRPCVITPEVKEIIAKCAQFAPIHNPANLAGIEAAQAALPNATHVAVFDTAFHGELPPHSYLYAVPYELYLERGVRRYGFHGPSHQFMAASASEFLKTDQSRLKLITCHLGGGASVCAIDGGRSVDTSMGMTPLEGLVMGTRSGDVDPALSIVLGRQGLSPDAIDETLNRKSGLLGISGVSADFRDVEQAAAGGNARARLAIEVFVHRIRKYIGAYAAVLGGVDAIVFTGGIGENSVKVRSAVCDALVYMGVVLDAEKNQHADARGSGGVVDIAAPRAPTRVLVVATDEERMIAREVVRVTAGPTAARQRVTGQAIPVGVSVRHVHLSKEHCAALFGEGYELTERRAVSQPGQYVCRESVDLIGPKGEIERVAIINPLRKETQVEVSRTDAITLGVNPPLRESGKLEGTPGLTLRGPKGTVAIDHGVIMAHRHVHMHPDEARRFGVEDKSIIRVRVDGERETIFGDVIVRVNPQYALDMHVDTDEANASGLTNDSVATFDGLQ
;
A
#
# COMPACT_ATOMS: atom_id res chain seq x y z
N MET A 1 6.64 12.17 -22.82
CA MET A 1 7.31 10.87 -23.11
C MET A 1 6.29 9.86 -23.64
N LYS A 2 6.56 9.14 -24.74
CA LYS A 2 5.65 8.09 -25.23
C LYS A 2 5.94 6.72 -24.59
N VAL A 3 4.91 6.08 -24.04
CA VAL A 3 4.99 4.77 -23.36
C VAL A 3 4.02 3.80 -24.00
N LEU A 4 4.54 2.65 -24.46
CA LEU A 4 3.72 1.53 -24.92
C LEU A 4 3.47 0.57 -23.76
N VAL A 5 2.22 0.37 -23.38
CA VAL A 5 1.81 -0.62 -22.39
C VAL A 5 1.31 -1.87 -23.10
N ILE A 6 1.80 -3.03 -22.68
CA ILE A 6 1.50 -4.34 -23.26
C ILE A 6 1.00 -5.28 -22.17
N ASN A 7 -0.11 -5.96 -22.45
CA ASN A 7 -0.69 -7.02 -21.65
C ASN A 7 -0.84 -8.28 -22.53
N VAL A 8 0.06 -9.23 -22.33
CA VAL A 8 0.11 -10.48 -23.11
C VAL A 8 -0.59 -11.60 -22.34
N GLY A 9 -1.64 -12.15 -22.95
CA GLY A 9 -2.28 -13.40 -22.54
C GLY A 9 -1.80 -14.57 -23.38
N SER A 10 -2.30 -15.78 -23.10
CA SER A 10 -1.89 -16.99 -23.82
C SER A 10 -2.16 -16.95 -25.33
N THR A 11 -3.21 -16.23 -25.77
CA THR A 11 -3.63 -16.14 -27.19
C THR A 11 -4.00 -14.71 -27.60
N SER A 12 -3.56 -13.70 -26.85
CA SER A 12 -3.91 -12.31 -27.13
C SER A 12 -2.84 -11.32 -26.71
N ILE A 13 -2.71 -10.22 -27.46
CA ILE A 13 -1.87 -9.07 -27.11
C ILE A 13 -2.79 -7.86 -27.01
N LYS A 14 -2.96 -7.29 -25.82
CA LYS A 14 -3.61 -5.99 -25.63
C LYS A 14 -2.55 -4.93 -25.46
N TYR A 15 -2.76 -3.75 -26.06
CA TYR A 15 -1.81 -2.66 -25.95
C TYR A 15 -2.49 -1.29 -25.94
N GLN A 16 -1.85 -0.34 -25.27
CA GLN A 16 -2.19 1.08 -25.32
C GLN A 16 -0.91 1.90 -25.40
N LEU A 17 -0.93 2.97 -26.20
CA LEU A 17 0.16 3.91 -26.38
C LEU A 17 -0.23 5.25 -25.77
N TYR A 18 0.51 5.70 -24.77
CA TYR A 18 0.26 6.96 -24.07
C TYR A 18 1.29 8.03 -24.42
N GLN A 19 0.84 9.29 -24.49
CA GLN A 19 1.70 10.46 -24.29
C GLN A 19 1.65 10.83 -22.81
N MET A 20 2.71 10.53 -22.06
CA MET A 20 2.71 10.69 -20.61
C MET A 20 2.83 12.13 -20.11
N ASP A 21 3.16 13.09 -20.99
CA ASP A 21 3.17 14.52 -20.61
C ASP A 21 1.74 15.04 -20.41
N THR A 22 0.76 14.44 -21.10
CA THR A 22 -0.68 14.78 -21.04
C THR A 22 -1.57 13.63 -20.59
N GLU A 23 -0.98 12.44 -20.37
CA GLU A 23 -1.65 11.15 -20.18
C GLU A 23 -2.69 10.78 -21.27
N GLU A 24 -2.54 11.34 -22.47
CA GLU A 24 -3.43 11.08 -23.60
C GLU A 24 -3.16 9.70 -24.22
N ILE A 25 -4.23 8.96 -24.56
CA ILE A 25 -4.14 7.71 -25.32
C ILE A 25 -4.04 8.04 -26.81
N LEU A 26 -2.86 7.83 -27.39
CA LEU A 26 -2.61 8.09 -28.82
C LEU A 26 -3.15 6.96 -29.70
N ALA A 27 -2.98 5.72 -29.25
CA ALA A 27 -3.45 4.53 -29.95
C ALA A 27 -3.67 3.38 -28.97
N GLY A 28 -4.45 2.38 -29.37
CA GLY A 28 -4.58 1.14 -28.60
C GLY A 28 -5.27 0.07 -29.41
N GLY A 29 -5.19 -1.17 -28.95
CA GLY A 29 -5.77 -2.28 -29.67
C GLY A 29 -5.61 -3.63 -28.98
N VAL A 30 -6.14 -4.64 -29.65
CA VAL A 30 -6.02 -6.03 -29.27
C VAL A 30 -5.77 -6.88 -30.51
N VAL A 31 -4.81 -7.79 -30.41
CA VAL A 31 -4.67 -8.92 -31.32
C VAL A 31 -5.25 -10.13 -30.61
N GLU A 32 -6.28 -10.73 -31.19
CA GLU A 32 -6.96 -11.93 -30.69
C GLU A 32 -6.54 -13.15 -31.53
N ARG A 33 -6.57 -14.35 -30.94
CA ARG A 33 -6.23 -15.61 -31.60
C ARG A 33 -4.78 -15.67 -32.11
N VAL A 34 -3.85 -15.10 -31.34
CA VAL A 34 -2.41 -15.25 -31.57
C VAL A 34 -2.05 -16.75 -31.50
N GLY A 35 -1.15 -17.20 -32.38
CA GLY A 35 -0.89 -18.61 -32.67
C GLY A 35 -1.64 -19.11 -33.90
N SER A 36 -2.41 -18.26 -34.58
CA SER A 36 -3.19 -18.58 -35.77
C SER A 36 -2.70 -17.79 -37.00
N PRO A 37 -2.80 -18.36 -38.23
CA PRO A 37 -2.66 -17.58 -39.45
C PRO A 37 -3.81 -16.58 -39.68
N HIS A 38 -4.91 -16.71 -38.92
CA HIS A 38 -6.13 -15.89 -39.04
C HIS A 38 -6.41 -15.13 -37.72
N ALA A 39 -5.37 -14.52 -37.15
CA ALA A 39 -5.53 -13.70 -35.96
C ALA A 39 -6.29 -12.42 -36.30
N LEU A 40 -7.06 -11.88 -35.35
CA LEU A 40 -7.87 -10.69 -35.56
C LEU A 40 -7.26 -9.52 -34.79
N HIS A 41 -6.75 -8.53 -35.52
CA HIS A 41 -6.25 -7.28 -34.95
C HIS A 41 -7.33 -6.21 -35.02
N LYS A 42 -7.76 -5.72 -33.86
CA LYS A 42 -8.67 -4.57 -33.72
C LYS A 42 -7.90 -3.44 -33.06
N TRP A 43 -7.93 -2.25 -33.65
CA TRP A 43 -7.20 -1.11 -33.09
C TRP A 43 -7.94 0.20 -33.28
N ARG A 44 -7.45 1.21 -32.55
CA ARG A 44 -7.93 2.58 -32.60
C ARG A 44 -6.73 3.53 -32.61
N VAL A 45 -6.79 4.54 -33.47
CA VAL A 45 -5.90 5.70 -33.45
C VAL A 45 -6.76 6.95 -33.39
N GLY A 46 -6.65 7.72 -32.30
CA GLY A 46 -7.60 8.80 -32.00
C GLY A 46 -9.07 8.30 -32.01
N PRO A 47 -9.99 8.91 -32.78
CA PRO A 47 -11.38 8.46 -32.88
C PRO A 47 -11.59 7.27 -33.82
N THR A 48 -10.65 7.00 -34.72
CA THR A 48 -10.81 6.02 -35.80
C THR A 48 -10.61 4.60 -35.30
N ARG A 49 -11.58 3.73 -35.53
CA ARG A 49 -11.52 2.29 -35.22
C ARG A 49 -11.37 1.49 -36.49
N SER A 50 -10.48 0.50 -36.45
CA SER A 50 -10.19 -0.38 -37.57
C SER A 50 -10.03 -1.82 -37.09
N GLN A 51 -10.18 -2.76 -38.01
CA GLN A 51 -9.86 -4.16 -37.77
C GLN A 51 -9.33 -4.81 -39.04
N ALA A 52 -8.46 -5.81 -38.88
CA ALA A 52 -7.95 -6.62 -39.98
C ALA A 52 -7.62 -8.02 -39.47
N GLU A 53 -7.77 -9.00 -40.37
CA GLU A 53 -7.20 -10.32 -40.15
C GLU A 53 -5.71 -10.30 -40.52
N ILE A 54 -4.87 -10.85 -39.65
CA ILE A 54 -3.42 -10.83 -39.79
C ILE A 54 -2.82 -12.22 -39.50
N PRO A 55 -1.71 -12.59 -40.15
CA PRO A 55 -0.95 -13.76 -39.76
C PRO A 55 -0.17 -13.47 -38.47
N ALA A 56 -0.51 -14.16 -37.37
CA ALA A 56 0.22 -14.07 -36.11
C ALA A 56 0.50 -15.47 -35.54
N PRO A 57 1.31 -16.31 -36.23
CA PRO A 57 1.60 -17.68 -35.79
C PRO A 57 2.40 -17.75 -34.49
N THR A 58 3.04 -16.64 -34.09
CA THR A 58 3.79 -16.53 -32.84
C THR A 58 3.47 -15.20 -32.13
N MET A 59 3.79 -15.13 -30.84
CA MET A 59 3.67 -13.88 -30.07
C MET A 59 4.50 -12.75 -30.68
N ARG A 60 5.68 -13.09 -31.20
CA ARG A 60 6.56 -12.13 -31.89
C ARG A 60 5.90 -11.59 -33.15
N ALA A 61 5.36 -12.45 -34.01
CA ALA A 61 4.67 -12.01 -35.24
C ALA A 61 3.46 -11.12 -34.94
N GLY A 62 2.68 -11.45 -33.89
CA GLY A 62 1.59 -10.60 -33.43
C GLY A 62 2.06 -9.22 -32.96
N LEU A 63 3.17 -9.16 -32.21
CA LEU A 63 3.74 -7.90 -31.76
C LEU A 63 4.33 -7.08 -32.91
N ASP A 64 5.03 -7.73 -33.86
CA ASP A 64 5.56 -7.06 -35.06
C ASP A 64 4.42 -6.41 -35.87
N ALA A 65 3.26 -7.06 -35.97
CA ALA A 65 2.07 -6.47 -36.60
C ALA A 65 1.52 -5.25 -35.84
N VAL A 66 1.51 -5.29 -34.50
CA VAL A 66 1.15 -4.13 -33.67
C VAL A 66 2.12 -2.96 -33.92
N LEU A 67 3.42 -3.22 -33.92
CA LEU A 67 4.44 -2.18 -34.12
C LEU A 67 4.37 -1.60 -35.54
N ALA A 68 4.18 -2.45 -36.55
CA ALA A 68 3.98 -2.01 -37.94
C ALA A 68 2.71 -1.15 -38.10
N GLN A 69 1.63 -1.48 -37.39
CA GLN A 69 0.42 -0.64 -37.38
C GLN A 69 0.69 0.72 -36.72
N LEU A 70 1.45 0.76 -35.63
CA LEU A 70 1.75 1.99 -34.91
C LEU A 70 2.64 2.95 -35.70
N THR A 71 3.53 2.46 -36.58
CA THR A 71 4.43 3.28 -37.41
C THR A 71 3.98 3.43 -38.87
N GLY A 72 3.00 2.65 -39.32
CA GLY A 72 2.48 2.69 -40.67
C GLY A 72 1.60 3.91 -40.98
N PRO A 73 1.05 4.01 -42.20
CA PRO A 73 0.16 5.10 -42.59
C PRO A 73 -1.04 5.23 -41.64
N GLY A 74 -1.22 6.42 -41.05
CA GLY A 74 -2.26 6.66 -40.04
C GLY A 74 -1.95 6.10 -38.65
N GLY A 75 -0.73 5.62 -38.42
CA GLY A 75 -0.19 5.25 -37.12
C GLY A 75 0.11 6.45 -36.21
N ALA A 76 0.31 6.18 -34.93
CA ALA A 76 0.56 7.20 -33.90
C ALA A 76 2.05 7.52 -33.67
N LEU A 77 2.94 6.81 -34.38
CA LEU A 77 4.39 6.96 -34.32
C LEU A 77 4.92 7.23 -35.72
N LYS A 78 5.93 8.09 -35.83
CA LYS A 78 6.72 8.26 -37.07
C LYS A 78 7.66 7.08 -37.26
N ASP A 79 8.28 6.64 -36.17
CA ASP A 79 9.17 5.48 -36.13
C ASP A 79 9.27 4.93 -34.68
N LEU A 80 9.93 3.77 -34.54
CA LEU A 80 10.04 3.07 -33.24
C LEU A 80 10.96 3.78 -32.24
N SER A 81 11.82 4.71 -32.66
CA SER A 81 12.73 5.43 -31.75
C SER A 81 11.98 6.41 -30.83
N GLU A 82 10.73 6.73 -31.16
CA GLU A 82 9.85 7.51 -30.29
C GLU A 82 9.41 6.75 -29.03
N LEU A 83 9.50 5.41 -29.03
CA LEU A 83 9.21 4.58 -27.87
C LEU A 83 10.41 4.53 -26.93
N ARG A 84 10.39 5.39 -25.91
CA ARG A 84 11.45 5.42 -24.88
C ARG A 84 11.31 4.31 -23.85
N ALA A 85 10.09 3.87 -23.57
CA ALA A 85 9.85 2.77 -22.64
C ALA A 85 8.63 1.93 -23.00
N VAL A 86 8.65 0.68 -22.53
CA VAL A 86 7.56 -0.29 -22.68
C VAL A 86 7.20 -0.84 -21.31
N GLY A 87 5.94 -0.69 -20.92
CA GLY A 87 5.39 -1.30 -19.70
C GLY A 87 4.79 -2.67 -19.99
N HIS A 88 5.16 -3.67 -19.20
CA HIS A 88 4.65 -5.03 -19.29
C HIS A 88 3.83 -5.34 -18.05
N ARG A 89 2.55 -5.68 -18.24
CA ARG A 89 1.79 -6.30 -17.16
C ARG A 89 2.30 -7.71 -16.91
N VAL A 90 2.66 -8.01 -15.67
CA VAL A 90 3.07 -9.34 -15.23
C VAL A 90 2.16 -9.78 -14.09
N VAL A 91 1.63 -10.99 -14.16
CA VAL A 91 0.65 -11.43 -13.15
C VAL A 91 1.31 -11.67 -11.79
N HIS A 92 2.42 -12.38 -11.71
CA HIS A 92 3.00 -12.78 -10.43
C HIS A 92 4.48 -12.38 -10.29
N GLY A 93 4.81 -11.57 -9.28
CA GLY A 93 6.19 -11.18 -8.93
C GLY A 93 6.82 -11.98 -7.79
N GLY A 94 6.02 -12.78 -7.07
CA GLY A 94 6.46 -13.49 -5.88
C GLY A 94 6.85 -12.51 -4.77
N GLU A 95 7.72 -12.93 -3.85
CA GLU A 95 8.18 -12.07 -2.75
C GLU A 95 9.35 -11.16 -3.13
N LYS A 96 10.00 -11.44 -4.27
CA LYS A 96 11.19 -10.70 -4.70
C LYS A 96 10.84 -9.48 -5.54
N LEU A 97 9.80 -9.56 -6.37
CA LEU A 97 9.39 -8.48 -7.27
C LEU A 97 8.11 -7.82 -6.75
N VAL A 98 8.23 -7.18 -5.59
CA VAL A 98 7.13 -6.50 -4.88
C VAL A 98 6.94 -5.05 -5.30
N ARG A 99 7.70 -4.58 -6.30
CA ARG A 99 7.61 -3.23 -6.87
C ARG A 99 7.84 -3.30 -8.38
N PRO A 100 7.29 -2.36 -9.17
CA PRO A 100 7.65 -2.20 -10.58
C PRO A 100 9.16 -2.04 -10.76
N CYS A 101 9.73 -2.69 -11.77
CA CYS A 101 11.18 -2.68 -11.98
C CYS A 101 11.57 -2.78 -13.46
N VAL A 102 12.76 -2.28 -13.78
CA VAL A 102 13.36 -2.48 -15.11
C VAL A 102 13.65 -3.97 -15.31
N ILE A 103 13.32 -4.49 -16.49
CA ILE A 103 13.46 -5.90 -16.80
C ILE A 103 14.94 -6.22 -17.13
N THR A 104 15.58 -6.95 -16.22
CA THR A 104 16.93 -7.52 -16.39
C THR A 104 16.85 -9.05 -16.60
N PRO A 105 17.95 -9.74 -16.96
CA PRO A 105 17.98 -11.21 -16.97
C PRO A 105 17.49 -11.85 -15.67
N GLU A 106 17.89 -11.30 -14.52
CA GLU A 106 17.52 -11.80 -13.19
C GLU A 106 16.01 -11.64 -12.93
N VAL A 107 15.43 -10.51 -13.36
CA VAL A 107 13.97 -10.29 -13.27
C VAL A 107 13.22 -11.34 -14.09
N LYS A 108 13.70 -11.65 -15.31
CA LYS A 108 13.09 -12.69 -16.16
C LYS A 108 13.16 -14.08 -15.52
N GLU A 109 14.29 -14.43 -14.89
CA GLU A 109 14.41 -15.69 -14.16
C GLU A 109 13.42 -15.80 -13.00
N ILE A 110 13.22 -14.71 -12.25
CA ILE A 110 12.24 -14.70 -11.15
C ILE A 110 10.81 -14.81 -11.68
N ILE A 111 10.47 -14.11 -12.78
CA ILE A 111 9.16 -14.24 -13.45
C ILE A 111 8.91 -15.69 -13.89
N ALA A 112 9.93 -16.34 -14.46
CA ALA A 112 9.86 -17.75 -14.86
C ALA A 112 9.61 -18.67 -13.67
N LYS A 113 10.33 -18.48 -12.55
CA LYS A 113 10.13 -19.25 -11.31
C LYS A 113 8.73 -19.05 -10.72
N CYS A 114 8.16 -17.85 -10.82
CA CYS A 114 6.79 -17.57 -10.37
C CYS A 114 5.69 -18.26 -11.21
N ALA A 115 6.03 -18.91 -12.33
CA ALA A 115 5.09 -19.75 -13.07
C ALA A 115 4.53 -20.90 -12.21
N GLN A 116 5.21 -21.32 -11.14
CA GLN A 116 4.65 -22.28 -10.18
C GLN A 116 3.35 -21.79 -9.52
N PHE A 117 3.19 -20.48 -9.37
CA PHE A 117 2.00 -19.86 -8.76
C PHE A 117 0.98 -19.40 -9.81
N ALA A 118 1.44 -19.03 -11.00
CA ALA A 118 0.61 -18.54 -12.10
C ALA A 118 0.96 -19.22 -13.44
N PRO A 119 0.72 -20.55 -13.58
CA PRO A 119 1.26 -21.37 -14.67
C PRO A 119 0.72 -21.00 -16.05
N ILE A 120 -0.48 -20.41 -16.11
CA ILE A 120 -1.10 -19.98 -17.38
C ILE A 120 -0.66 -18.56 -17.77
N HIS A 121 -0.26 -17.73 -16.80
CA HIS A 121 -0.06 -16.30 -17.01
C HIS A 121 1.40 -15.91 -17.16
N ASN A 122 2.24 -16.29 -16.18
CA ASN A 122 3.64 -15.87 -16.15
C ASN A 122 4.44 -16.33 -17.38
N PRO A 123 4.27 -17.56 -17.90
CA PRO A 123 4.94 -17.96 -19.15
C PRO A 123 4.55 -17.10 -20.36
N ALA A 124 3.27 -16.75 -20.49
CA ALA A 124 2.80 -15.87 -21.56
C ALA A 124 3.34 -14.44 -21.40
N ASN A 125 3.39 -13.92 -20.17
CA ASN A 125 3.98 -12.62 -19.88
C ASN A 125 5.47 -12.60 -20.24
N LEU A 126 6.23 -13.63 -19.86
CA LEU A 126 7.66 -13.74 -20.16
C LEU A 126 7.93 -13.83 -21.67
N ALA A 127 7.17 -14.65 -22.40
CA ALA A 127 7.27 -14.73 -23.85
C ALA A 127 6.95 -13.38 -24.54
N GLY A 128 5.97 -12.65 -24.02
CA GLY A 128 5.64 -11.30 -24.46
C GLY A 128 6.78 -10.30 -24.21
N ILE A 129 7.39 -10.35 -23.03
CA ILE A 129 8.55 -9.52 -22.66
C ILE A 129 9.72 -9.77 -23.62
N GLU A 130 10.06 -11.04 -23.86
CA GLU A 130 11.20 -11.41 -24.72
C GLU A 130 10.95 -11.01 -26.18
N ALA A 131 9.74 -11.24 -26.68
CA ALA A 131 9.34 -10.81 -28.01
C ALA A 131 9.45 -9.28 -28.16
N ALA A 132 9.03 -8.53 -27.14
CA ALA A 132 9.11 -7.07 -27.14
C ALA A 132 10.54 -6.56 -27.02
N GLN A 133 11.37 -7.12 -26.16
CA GLN A 133 12.79 -6.74 -26.05
C GLN A 133 13.54 -6.97 -27.37
N ALA A 134 13.20 -8.05 -28.08
CA ALA A 134 13.80 -8.35 -29.38
C ALA A 134 13.26 -7.47 -30.52
N ALA A 135 12.06 -6.88 -30.38
CA ALA A 135 11.48 -5.96 -31.36
C ALA A 135 11.85 -4.48 -31.08
N LEU A 136 12.08 -4.13 -29.82
CA LEU A 136 12.36 -2.76 -29.34
C LEU A 136 13.63 -2.72 -28.48
N PRO A 137 14.80 -3.12 -28.99
CA PRO A 137 16.02 -3.31 -28.19
C PRO A 137 16.54 -2.01 -27.53
N ASN A 138 16.16 -0.85 -28.05
CA ASN A 138 16.59 0.45 -27.55
C ASN A 138 15.64 1.05 -26.51
N ALA A 139 14.45 0.47 -26.30
CA ALA A 139 13.49 0.94 -25.32
C ALA A 139 13.84 0.39 -23.92
N THR A 140 13.52 1.14 -22.86
CA THR A 140 13.57 0.59 -21.50
C THR A 140 12.31 -0.25 -21.23
N HIS A 141 12.48 -1.53 -20.91
CA HIS A 141 11.36 -2.40 -20.56
C HIS A 141 11.16 -2.44 -19.05
N VAL A 142 9.94 -2.20 -18.59
CA VAL A 142 9.57 -2.20 -17.17
C VAL A 142 8.47 -3.23 -16.95
N ALA A 143 8.63 -4.10 -15.95
CA ALA A 143 7.59 -5.02 -15.50
C ALA A 143 6.78 -4.37 -14.37
N VAL A 144 5.46 -4.41 -14.47
CA VAL A 144 4.51 -3.98 -13.45
C VAL A 144 3.69 -5.18 -13.03
N PHE A 145 3.78 -5.55 -11.76
CA PHE A 145 3.21 -6.80 -11.25
C PHE A 145 1.83 -6.60 -10.63
N ASP A 146 0.86 -7.47 -10.95
CA ASP A 146 -0.46 -7.45 -10.30
C ASP A 146 -0.35 -7.64 -8.78
N THR A 147 0.68 -8.35 -8.32
CA THR A 147 0.96 -8.60 -6.90
C THR A 147 1.66 -7.44 -6.19
N ALA A 148 2.24 -6.47 -6.93
CA ALA A 148 3.14 -5.48 -6.33
C ALA A 148 2.44 -4.53 -5.34
N PHE A 149 1.22 -4.09 -5.65
CA PHE A 149 0.46 -3.20 -4.75
C PHE A 149 0.16 -3.85 -3.39
N HIS A 150 0.10 -5.17 -3.35
CA HIS A 150 -0.13 -5.98 -2.16
C HIS A 150 1.18 -6.48 -1.52
N GLY A 151 2.34 -6.08 -2.05
CA GLY A 151 3.65 -6.54 -1.57
C GLY A 151 3.97 -6.16 -0.13
N GLU A 152 3.24 -5.19 0.43
CA GLU A 152 3.40 -4.71 1.81
C GLU A 152 2.28 -5.19 2.76
N LEU A 153 1.50 -6.20 2.36
CA LEU A 153 0.54 -6.84 3.27
C LEU A 153 1.22 -7.23 4.60
N PRO A 154 0.59 -7.00 5.76
CA PRO A 154 1.15 -7.40 7.04
C PRO A 154 1.10 -8.93 7.22
N PRO A 155 2.00 -9.53 8.04
CA PRO A 155 2.06 -10.98 8.25
C PRO A 155 0.74 -11.65 8.62
N HIS A 156 -0.06 -11.00 9.47
CA HIS A 156 -1.36 -11.53 9.88
C HIS A 156 -2.41 -11.56 8.76
N SER A 157 -2.22 -10.82 7.67
CA SER A 157 -3.12 -10.83 6.50
C SER A 157 -2.65 -11.82 5.43
N TYR A 158 -1.33 -11.98 5.25
CA TYR A 158 -0.80 -12.86 4.20
C TYR A 158 -0.53 -14.30 4.61
N LEU A 159 -0.33 -14.59 5.89
CA LEU A 159 -0.09 -15.96 6.34
C LEU A 159 -1.42 -16.73 6.40
N TYR A 160 -1.44 -17.91 5.78
CA TYR A 160 -2.52 -18.87 5.99
C TYR A 160 -2.30 -19.66 7.28
N ALA A 161 -3.39 -20.08 7.93
CA ALA A 161 -3.35 -20.92 9.12
C ALA A 161 -3.06 -22.41 8.78
N VAL A 162 -1.90 -22.66 8.18
CA VAL A 162 -1.34 -23.97 7.80
C VAL A 162 0.07 -24.11 8.39
N PRO A 163 0.72 -25.30 8.36
CA PRO A 163 2.09 -25.44 8.86
C PRO A 163 3.02 -24.34 8.33
N TYR A 164 3.73 -23.66 9.23
CA TYR A 164 4.52 -22.47 8.92
C TYR A 164 5.67 -22.77 7.96
N GLU A 165 6.14 -24.01 7.92
CA GLU A 165 7.15 -24.52 7.00
C GLU A 165 6.72 -24.39 5.54
N LEU A 166 5.42 -24.47 5.23
CA LEU A 166 4.92 -24.25 3.87
C LEU A 166 5.18 -22.83 3.38
N TYR A 167 5.13 -21.84 4.27
CA TYR A 167 5.54 -20.48 3.96
C TYR A 167 7.06 -20.41 3.75
N LEU A 168 7.85 -20.91 4.70
CA LEU A 168 9.33 -20.82 4.65
C LEU A 168 9.94 -21.55 3.46
N GLU A 169 9.44 -22.75 3.12
CA GLU A 169 10.03 -23.61 2.10
C GLU A 169 9.43 -23.39 0.71
N ARG A 170 8.14 -23.03 0.65
CA ARG A 170 7.36 -23.02 -0.61
C ARG A 170 6.73 -21.68 -0.93
N GLY A 171 6.88 -20.67 -0.06
CA GLY A 171 6.28 -19.35 -0.26
C GLY A 171 4.75 -19.37 -0.24
N VAL A 172 4.13 -20.31 0.49
CA VAL A 172 2.67 -20.36 0.63
C VAL A 172 2.19 -19.17 1.45
N ARG A 173 1.59 -18.19 0.78
CA ARG A 173 1.04 -16.96 1.35
C ARG A 173 0.02 -16.32 0.42
N ARG A 174 -0.75 -15.36 0.93
CA ARG A 174 -1.50 -14.41 0.11
C ARG A 174 -0.54 -13.50 -0.65
N TYR A 175 -0.74 -13.38 -1.95
CA TYR A 175 -0.07 -12.39 -2.80
C TYR A 175 -1.04 -11.30 -3.24
N GLY A 176 -2.28 -11.65 -3.60
CA GLY A 176 -3.26 -10.71 -4.14
C GLY A 176 -2.99 -10.31 -5.59
N PHE A 177 -4.04 -9.92 -6.33
CA PHE A 177 -3.96 -9.52 -7.74
C PHE A 177 -4.87 -8.33 -8.03
N HIS A 178 -4.88 -7.87 -9.28
CA HIS A 178 -5.50 -6.60 -9.68
C HIS A 178 -4.87 -5.38 -8.97
N GLY A 179 -3.63 -5.48 -8.52
CA GLY A 179 -2.91 -4.41 -7.82
C GLY A 179 -2.94 -3.06 -8.56
N PRO A 180 -2.56 -2.98 -9.86
CA PRO A 180 -2.66 -1.75 -10.63
C PRO A 180 -4.07 -1.16 -10.67
N SER A 181 -5.11 -1.99 -10.71
CA SER A 181 -6.50 -1.50 -10.68
C SER A 181 -6.86 -0.92 -9.30
N HIS A 182 -6.57 -1.66 -8.22
CA HIS A 182 -6.81 -1.18 -6.85
C HIS A 182 -6.02 0.10 -6.54
N GLN A 183 -4.77 0.19 -6.99
CA GLN A 183 -3.93 1.36 -6.87
C GLN A 183 -4.51 2.55 -7.64
N PHE A 184 -5.00 2.33 -8.87
CA PHE A 184 -5.66 3.37 -9.66
C PHE A 184 -6.94 3.87 -9.00
N MET A 185 -7.76 2.97 -8.45
CA MET A 185 -8.97 3.31 -7.71
C MET A 185 -8.67 4.15 -6.47
N ALA A 186 -7.63 3.79 -5.70
CA ALA A 186 -7.23 4.54 -4.51
C ALA A 186 -6.77 5.96 -4.87
N ALA A 187 -5.94 6.10 -5.90
CA ALA A 187 -5.50 7.40 -6.39
C ALA A 187 -6.66 8.26 -6.90
N SER A 188 -7.56 7.67 -7.69
CA SER A 188 -8.72 8.37 -8.24
C SER A 188 -9.70 8.82 -7.16
N ALA A 189 -9.92 7.97 -6.15
CA ALA A 189 -10.76 8.30 -5.00
C ALA A 189 -10.16 9.45 -4.18
N SER A 190 -8.86 9.40 -3.89
CA SER A 190 -8.15 10.47 -3.18
C SER A 190 -8.22 11.81 -3.90
N GLU A 191 -7.97 11.83 -5.21
CA GLU A 191 -8.06 13.03 -6.03
C GLU A 191 -9.48 13.60 -6.02
N PHE A 192 -10.49 12.74 -6.22
CA PHE A 192 -11.89 13.14 -6.23
C PHE A 192 -12.36 13.69 -4.87
N LEU A 193 -11.98 13.02 -3.78
CA LEU A 193 -12.30 13.42 -2.40
C LEU A 193 -11.46 14.60 -1.92
N LYS A 194 -10.47 15.05 -2.72
CA LYS A 194 -9.54 16.14 -2.37
C LYS A 194 -8.87 15.92 -1.01
N THR A 195 -8.57 14.66 -0.71
CA THR A 195 -8.00 14.22 0.56
C THR A 195 -6.82 13.33 0.26
N ASP A 196 -5.68 13.58 0.91
CA ASP A 196 -4.47 12.80 0.71
C ASP A 196 -4.70 11.31 1.04
N GLN A 197 -4.09 10.41 0.26
CA GLN A 197 -4.26 8.97 0.43
C GLN A 197 -3.85 8.48 1.83
N SER A 198 -2.87 9.12 2.47
CA SER A 198 -2.41 8.78 3.83
C SER A 198 -3.51 8.94 4.89
N ARG A 199 -4.58 9.67 4.58
CA ARG A 199 -5.68 9.98 5.50
C ARG A 199 -6.97 9.24 5.16
N LEU A 200 -6.93 8.31 4.20
CA LEU A 200 -8.11 7.61 3.71
C LEU A 200 -8.05 6.12 4.01
N LYS A 201 -9.20 5.60 4.46
CA LYS A 201 -9.53 4.18 4.57
C LYS A 201 -10.51 3.83 3.47
N LEU A 202 -10.05 3.04 2.50
CA LEU A 202 -10.80 2.71 1.30
C LEU A 202 -11.05 1.21 1.21
N ILE A 203 -12.25 0.84 0.76
CA ILE A 203 -12.54 -0.51 0.28
C ILE A 203 -12.76 -0.42 -1.22
N THR A 204 -11.89 -1.06 -1.99
CA THR A 204 -11.93 -1.03 -3.45
C THR A 204 -12.44 -2.37 -3.99
N CYS A 205 -13.49 -2.34 -4.79
CA CYS A 205 -14.16 -3.49 -5.39
C CYS A 205 -13.92 -3.50 -6.91
N HIS A 206 -12.94 -4.28 -7.36
CA HIS A 206 -12.75 -4.56 -8.79
C HIS A 206 -13.67 -5.70 -9.18
N LEU A 207 -14.76 -5.42 -9.88
CA LEU A 207 -15.78 -6.41 -10.24
C LEU A 207 -15.83 -6.59 -11.76
N GLY A 208 -15.25 -7.69 -12.27
CA GLY A 208 -15.24 -8.05 -13.69
C GLY A 208 -15.31 -9.56 -13.90
N GLY A 209 -14.77 -10.05 -15.03
CA GLY A 209 -14.65 -11.50 -15.27
C GLY A 209 -13.74 -12.21 -14.24
N GLY A 210 -12.77 -11.48 -13.71
CA GLY A 210 -12.20 -11.71 -12.38
C GLY A 210 -12.67 -10.63 -11.42
N ALA A 211 -12.81 -10.98 -10.15
CA ALA A 211 -13.30 -10.05 -9.14
C ALA A 211 -12.47 -10.12 -7.87
N SER A 212 -12.12 -8.97 -7.30
CA SER A 212 -11.41 -8.85 -6.03
C SER A 212 -11.87 -7.63 -5.24
N VAL A 213 -11.74 -7.73 -3.91
CA VAL A 213 -11.88 -6.61 -2.99
C VAL A 213 -10.53 -6.36 -2.31
N CYS A 214 -10.17 -5.11 -2.07
CA CYS A 214 -8.97 -4.75 -1.32
C CYS A 214 -9.30 -3.71 -0.25
N ALA A 215 -8.79 -3.94 0.96
CA ALA A 215 -8.77 -2.98 2.06
C ALA A 215 -7.49 -2.14 1.96
N ILE A 216 -7.64 -0.82 1.94
CA ILE A 216 -6.53 0.12 1.77
C ILE A 216 -6.56 1.10 2.94
N ASP A 217 -5.46 1.18 3.68
CA ASP A 217 -5.27 2.12 4.79
C ASP A 217 -4.08 3.02 4.46
N GLY A 218 -4.28 4.34 4.44
CA GLY A 218 -3.21 5.29 4.16
C GLY A 218 -2.56 5.13 2.77
N GLY A 219 -3.32 4.65 1.78
CA GLY A 219 -2.82 4.36 0.43
C GLY A 219 -2.06 3.02 0.30
N ARG A 220 -2.02 2.20 1.35
CA ARG A 220 -1.36 0.89 1.36
C ARG A 220 -2.39 -0.23 1.42
N SER A 221 -2.20 -1.28 0.62
CA SER A 221 -3.01 -2.50 0.73
C SER A 221 -2.73 -3.20 2.07
N VAL A 222 -3.76 -3.31 2.92
CA VAL A 222 -3.67 -4.02 4.20
C VAL A 222 -4.38 -5.38 4.19
N ASP A 223 -5.30 -5.60 3.25
CA ASP A 223 -5.90 -6.90 2.96
C ASP A 223 -6.42 -6.97 1.51
N THR A 224 -6.57 -8.17 0.94
CA THR A 224 -7.11 -8.38 -0.41
C THR A 224 -7.72 -9.78 -0.56
N SER A 225 -8.84 -9.87 -1.29
CA SER A 225 -9.66 -11.09 -1.28
C SER A 225 -8.99 -12.25 -2.02
N MET A 226 -8.21 -11.95 -3.06
CA MET A 226 -7.46 -12.97 -3.78
C MET A 226 -6.25 -13.43 -2.98
N GLY A 227 -5.89 -14.68 -3.18
CA GLY A 227 -4.98 -15.43 -2.35
C GLY A 227 -3.55 -15.52 -2.89
N MET A 228 -2.98 -16.69 -2.67
CA MET A 228 -1.79 -17.19 -3.37
C MET A 228 -2.01 -17.27 -4.88
N THR A 229 -3.24 -17.59 -5.28
CA THR A 229 -3.68 -17.66 -6.68
C THR A 229 -4.90 -16.76 -6.90
N PRO A 230 -5.24 -16.43 -8.15
CA PRO A 230 -6.43 -15.62 -8.46
C PRO A 230 -7.78 -16.35 -8.22
N LEU A 231 -7.78 -17.54 -7.61
CA LEU A 231 -8.99 -18.35 -7.38
C LEU A 231 -9.73 -17.95 -6.09
N GLU A 232 -9.01 -17.60 -5.03
CA GLU A 232 -9.60 -17.26 -3.73
C GLU A 232 -10.44 -15.98 -3.78
N GLY A 233 -11.45 -15.89 -2.91
CA GLY A 233 -12.21 -14.69 -2.66
C GLY A 233 -13.59 -14.70 -3.27
N LEU A 234 -13.87 -13.69 -4.10
CA LEU A 234 -15.18 -13.50 -4.69
C LEU A 234 -15.53 -14.59 -5.69
N VAL A 235 -16.84 -14.81 -5.85
CA VAL A 235 -17.39 -15.52 -7.01
C VAL A 235 -17.03 -14.72 -8.27
N MET A 236 -16.62 -15.39 -9.34
CA MET A 236 -16.23 -14.73 -10.59
C MET A 236 -16.94 -15.38 -11.78
N GLY A 237 -16.58 -15.02 -13.02
CA GLY A 237 -17.23 -15.59 -14.21
C GLY A 237 -17.20 -17.12 -14.24
N THR A 238 -16.02 -17.72 -14.09
CA THR A 238 -15.81 -19.18 -14.12
C THR A 238 -15.10 -19.74 -12.88
N ARG A 239 -14.58 -18.86 -12.02
CA ARG A 239 -13.84 -19.22 -10.81
C ARG A 239 -14.77 -19.31 -9.61
N SER A 240 -14.55 -20.31 -8.75
CA SER A 240 -15.38 -20.56 -7.58
C SER A 240 -15.37 -19.44 -6.55
N GLY A 241 -14.23 -18.77 -6.37
CA GLY A 241 -13.99 -18.00 -5.15
C GLY A 241 -13.78 -18.95 -3.96
N ASP A 242 -14.06 -18.46 -2.76
CA ASP A 242 -13.95 -19.23 -1.53
C ASP A 242 -14.85 -20.48 -1.51
N VAL A 243 -14.22 -21.61 -1.25
CA VAL A 243 -14.86 -22.91 -0.99
C VAL A 243 -14.21 -23.55 0.24
N ASP A 244 -14.87 -24.56 0.81
CA ASP A 244 -14.25 -25.36 1.86
C ASP A 244 -12.96 -26.03 1.32
N PRO A 245 -11.80 -25.87 1.98
CA PRO A 245 -10.57 -26.55 1.57
C PRO A 245 -10.73 -28.07 1.41
N ALA A 246 -11.58 -28.71 2.23
CA ALA A 246 -11.85 -30.14 2.18
C ALA A 246 -12.61 -30.58 0.91
N LEU A 247 -13.24 -29.65 0.16
CA LEU A 247 -13.94 -29.97 -1.09
C LEU A 247 -13.02 -30.68 -2.08
N SER A 248 -11.79 -30.19 -2.24
CA SER A 248 -10.80 -30.78 -3.14
C SER A 248 -10.43 -32.22 -2.72
N ILE A 249 -10.32 -32.47 -1.42
CA ILE A 249 -10.02 -33.80 -0.84
C ILE A 249 -11.20 -34.75 -1.10
N VAL A 250 -12.42 -34.28 -0.91
CA VAL A 250 -13.64 -35.08 -1.16
C VAL A 250 -13.74 -35.45 -2.64
N LEU A 251 -13.55 -34.49 -3.54
CA LEU A 251 -13.57 -34.73 -4.99
C LEU A 251 -12.45 -35.69 -5.41
N GLY A 252 -11.25 -35.55 -4.84
CA GLY A 252 -10.13 -36.45 -5.09
C GLY A 252 -10.43 -37.89 -4.66
N ARG A 253 -11.06 -38.07 -3.49
CA ARG A 253 -11.53 -39.39 -3.03
C ARG A 253 -12.63 -40.00 -3.91
N GLN A 254 -13.34 -39.18 -4.68
CA GLN A 254 -14.32 -39.61 -5.69
C GLN A 254 -13.69 -39.89 -7.07
N GLY A 255 -12.36 -39.79 -7.18
CA GLY A 255 -11.62 -40.16 -8.38
C GLY A 255 -11.29 -39.00 -9.33
N LEU A 256 -11.56 -37.74 -8.96
CA LEU A 256 -11.09 -36.60 -9.75
C LEU A 256 -9.58 -36.40 -9.53
N SER A 257 -8.84 -36.24 -10.62
CA SER A 257 -7.42 -35.86 -10.55
C SER A 257 -7.27 -34.41 -10.06
N PRO A 258 -6.09 -34.03 -9.51
CA PRO A 258 -5.80 -32.63 -9.19
C PRO A 258 -6.08 -31.66 -10.35
N ASP A 259 -5.71 -32.04 -11.58
CA ASP A 259 -5.96 -31.22 -12.78
C ASP A 259 -7.45 -31.07 -13.09
N ALA A 260 -8.25 -32.12 -12.91
CA ALA A 260 -9.70 -32.06 -13.10
C ALA A 260 -10.38 -31.19 -12.03
N ILE A 261 -9.85 -31.20 -10.80
CA ILE A 261 -10.30 -30.32 -9.71
C ILE A 261 -9.94 -28.87 -10.04
N ASP A 262 -8.71 -28.59 -10.46
CA ASP A 262 -8.28 -27.26 -10.88
C ASP A 262 -9.16 -26.73 -12.02
N GLU A 263 -9.38 -27.53 -13.07
CA GLU A 263 -10.25 -27.18 -14.19
C GLU A 263 -11.68 -26.89 -13.71
N THR A 264 -12.20 -27.70 -12.79
CA THR A 264 -13.54 -27.52 -12.23
C THR A 264 -13.66 -26.18 -11.50
N LEU A 265 -12.71 -25.88 -10.60
CA LEU A 265 -12.73 -24.68 -9.78
C LEU A 265 -12.41 -23.40 -10.57
N ASN A 266 -11.53 -23.47 -11.59
CA ASN A 266 -11.11 -22.30 -12.36
C ASN A 266 -11.96 -22.02 -13.61
N ARG A 267 -12.54 -23.05 -14.25
CA ARG A 267 -13.17 -22.94 -15.58
C ARG A 267 -14.66 -23.32 -15.60
N LYS A 268 -15.14 -24.14 -14.66
CA LYS A 268 -16.52 -24.68 -14.67
C LYS A 268 -17.38 -24.20 -13.49
N SER A 269 -16.84 -23.31 -12.64
CA SER A 269 -17.49 -22.83 -11.42
C SER A 269 -18.02 -21.39 -11.58
N GLY A 270 -18.19 -20.66 -10.48
CA GLY A 270 -18.56 -19.24 -10.49
C GLY A 270 -19.98 -18.99 -11.01
N LEU A 271 -20.16 -17.83 -11.65
CA LEU A 271 -21.43 -17.46 -12.30
C LEU A 271 -21.86 -18.50 -13.32
N LEU A 272 -20.93 -19.01 -14.14
CA LEU A 272 -21.20 -20.05 -15.12
C LEU A 272 -21.74 -21.33 -14.46
N GLY A 273 -21.03 -21.84 -13.44
CA GLY A 273 -21.41 -23.09 -12.78
C GLY A 273 -22.77 -23.01 -12.07
N ILE A 274 -23.03 -21.92 -11.35
CA ILE A 274 -24.30 -21.76 -10.62
C ILE A 274 -25.44 -21.48 -11.59
N SER A 275 -25.29 -20.53 -12.51
CA SER A 275 -26.37 -20.15 -13.43
C SER A 275 -26.68 -21.23 -14.47
N GLY A 276 -25.65 -21.93 -14.96
CA GLY A 276 -25.74 -22.79 -16.14
C GLY A 276 -25.97 -22.02 -17.44
N VAL A 277 -25.75 -20.70 -17.45
CA VAL A 277 -26.02 -19.81 -18.60
C VAL A 277 -24.73 -19.33 -19.25
N SER A 278 -23.95 -18.51 -18.54
CA SER A 278 -22.78 -17.82 -19.08
C SER A 278 -21.83 -17.42 -17.96
N ALA A 279 -20.57 -17.20 -18.33
CA ALA A 279 -19.59 -16.54 -17.46
C ALA A 279 -19.69 -15.00 -17.53
N ASP A 280 -20.39 -14.47 -18.54
CA ASP A 280 -20.64 -13.02 -18.68
C ASP A 280 -21.81 -12.59 -17.82
N PHE A 281 -21.57 -11.61 -16.95
CA PHE A 281 -22.60 -11.14 -16.02
C PHE A 281 -23.83 -10.55 -16.72
N ARG A 282 -23.67 -9.95 -17.91
CA ARG A 282 -24.77 -9.34 -18.66
C ARG A 282 -25.78 -10.39 -19.11
N ASP A 283 -25.29 -11.52 -19.62
CA ASP A 283 -26.13 -12.65 -20.02
C ASP A 283 -26.86 -13.25 -18.82
N VAL A 284 -26.17 -13.38 -17.68
CA VAL A 284 -26.76 -13.89 -16.43
C VAL A 284 -27.83 -12.93 -15.91
N GLU A 285 -27.60 -11.61 -15.94
CA GLU A 285 -28.58 -10.61 -15.54
C GLU A 285 -29.81 -10.62 -16.45
N GLN A 286 -29.62 -10.76 -17.77
CA GLN A 286 -30.72 -10.88 -18.72
C GLN A 286 -31.53 -12.16 -18.48
N ALA A 287 -30.87 -13.31 -18.27
CA ALA A 287 -31.54 -14.56 -17.97
C ALA A 287 -32.33 -14.50 -16.65
N ALA A 288 -31.76 -13.85 -15.63
CA ALA A 288 -32.42 -13.62 -14.34
C ALA A 288 -33.68 -12.76 -14.51
N ALA A 289 -33.61 -11.67 -15.29
CA ALA A 289 -34.77 -10.83 -15.63
C ALA A 289 -35.83 -11.59 -16.44
N GLY A 290 -35.41 -12.53 -17.29
CA GLY A 290 -36.28 -13.46 -18.01
C GLY A 290 -36.88 -14.59 -17.14
N GLY A 291 -36.66 -14.57 -15.83
CA GLY A 291 -37.26 -15.52 -14.88
C GLY A 291 -36.40 -16.73 -14.52
N ASN A 292 -35.18 -16.88 -15.06
CA ASN A 292 -34.31 -18.00 -14.74
C ASN A 292 -33.90 -17.97 -13.25
N ALA A 293 -34.32 -19.00 -12.50
CA ALA A 293 -34.09 -19.09 -11.06
C ALA A 293 -32.60 -19.27 -10.70
N ARG A 294 -31.87 -20.07 -11.47
CA ARG A 294 -30.43 -20.30 -11.23
C ARG A 294 -29.60 -19.07 -11.53
N ALA A 295 -29.97 -18.28 -12.54
CA ALA A 295 -29.32 -17.02 -12.84
C ALA A 295 -29.50 -15.99 -11.72
N ARG A 296 -30.72 -15.87 -11.18
CA ARG A 296 -31.00 -15.05 -9.99
C ARG A 296 -30.17 -15.50 -8.78
N LEU A 297 -30.16 -16.80 -8.50
CA LEU A 297 -29.36 -17.37 -7.41
C LEU A 297 -27.86 -17.07 -7.59
N ALA A 298 -27.33 -17.17 -8.81
CA ALA A 298 -25.92 -16.85 -9.08
C ALA A 298 -25.58 -15.38 -8.73
N ILE A 299 -26.46 -14.44 -9.07
CA ILE A 299 -26.31 -13.02 -8.72
C ILE A 299 -26.42 -12.81 -7.21
N GLU A 300 -27.37 -13.46 -6.54
CA GLU A 300 -27.53 -13.36 -5.08
C GLU A 300 -26.29 -13.87 -4.34
N VAL A 301 -25.73 -15.00 -4.76
CA VAL A 301 -24.50 -15.56 -4.19
C VAL A 301 -23.30 -14.62 -4.45
N PHE A 302 -23.19 -14.04 -5.64
CA PHE A 302 -22.16 -13.04 -5.97
C PHE A 302 -22.25 -11.80 -5.07
N VAL A 303 -23.43 -11.19 -4.97
CA VAL A 303 -23.69 -10.02 -4.12
C VAL A 303 -23.43 -10.34 -2.64
N HIS A 304 -23.87 -11.50 -2.16
CA HIS A 304 -23.66 -11.94 -0.79
C HIS A 304 -22.16 -12.00 -0.43
N ARG A 305 -21.34 -12.56 -1.32
CA ARG A 305 -19.89 -12.65 -1.12
C ARG A 305 -19.22 -11.28 -1.08
N ILE A 306 -19.61 -10.36 -1.98
CA ILE A 306 -19.10 -8.99 -1.96
C ILE A 306 -19.43 -8.28 -0.65
N ARG A 307 -20.69 -8.37 -0.19
CA ARG A 307 -21.12 -7.76 1.08
C ARG A 307 -20.31 -8.28 2.27
N LYS A 308 -20.08 -9.60 2.34
CA LYS A 308 -19.25 -10.21 3.39
C LYS A 308 -17.83 -9.65 3.40
N TYR A 309 -17.20 -9.51 2.23
CA TYR A 309 -15.85 -8.95 2.13
C TYR A 309 -15.81 -7.48 2.54
N ILE A 310 -16.78 -6.67 2.13
CA ILE A 310 -16.87 -5.27 2.56
C ILE A 310 -17.02 -5.18 4.08
N GLY A 311 -17.91 -5.97 4.68
CA GLY A 311 -18.07 -6.01 6.13
C GLY A 311 -16.81 -6.45 6.88
N ALA A 312 -16.14 -7.49 6.39
CA ALA A 312 -14.87 -7.96 6.95
C ALA A 312 -13.78 -6.89 6.87
N TYR A 313 -13.66 -6.21 5.73
CA TYR A 313 -12.64 -5.18 5.52
C TYR A 313 -12.95 -3.87 6.23
N ALA A 314 -14.22 -3.53 6.43
CA ALA A 314 -14.59 -2.44 7.32
C ALA A 314 -14.14 -2.72 8.77
N ALA A 315 -14.22 -3.98 9.22
CA ALA A 315 -13.72 -4.39 10.52
C ALA A 315 -12.18 -4.37 10.60
N VAL A 316 -11.47 -4.79 9.54
CA VAL A 316 -10.00 -4.69 9.44
C VAL A 316 -9.54 -3.23 9.54
N LEU A 317 -10.22 -2.32 8.84
CA LEU A 317 -9.87 -0.91 8.80
C LEU A 317 -10.32 -0.12 10.05
N GLY A 318 -11.28 -0.65 10.82
CA GLY A 318 -11.89 0.07 11.94
C GLY A 318 -12.71 1.31 11.53
N GLY A 319 -13.21 1.32 10.30
CA GLY A 319 -13.91 2.45 9.66
C GLY A 319 -13.64 2.51 8.15
N VAL A 320 -14.52 3.17 7.39
CA VAL A 320 -14.39 3.28 5.93
C VAL A 320 -14.84 4.66 5.46
N ASP A 321 -13.95 5.39 4.81
CA ASP A 321 -14.25 6.70 4.23
C ASP A 321 -14.97 6.57 2.89
N ALA A 322 -14.54 5.61 2.05
CA ALA A 322 -15.21 5.32 0.79
C ALA A 322 -15.15 3.84 0.36
N ILE A 323 -16.24 3.40 -0.26
CA ILE A 323 -16.30 2.16 -1.02
C ILE A 323 -16.25 2.53 -2.51
N VAL A 324 -15.30 1.96 -3.24
CA VAL A 324 -15.06 2.30 -4.64
C VAL A 324 -15.37 1.09 -5.51
N PHE A 325 -16.24 1.23 -6.51
CA PHE A 325 -16.57 0.19 -7.47
C PHE A 325 -15.91 0.47 -8.83
N THR A 326 -15.35 -0.57 -9.44
CA THR A 326 -14.83 -0.50 -10.80
C THR A 326 -14.96 -1.84 -11.53
N GLY A 327 -14.46 -1.92 -12.77
CA GLY A 327 -14.45 -3.11 -13.58
C GLY A 327 -15.75 -3.27 -14.36
N GLY A 328 -15.79 -4.23 -15.27
CA GLY A 328 -16.90 -4.39 -16.21
C GLY A 328 -18.28 -4.52 -15.54
N ILE A 329 -18.36 -5.08 -14.33
CA ILE A 329 -19.59 -5.20 -13.55
C ILE A 329 -19.75 -3.99 -12.62
N GLY A 330 -18.70 -3.58 -11.90
CA GLY A 330 -18.79 -2.51 -10.90
C GLY A 330 -19.08 -1.14 -11.51
N GLU A 331 -18.57 -0.86 -12.70
CA GLU A 331 -18.87 0.37 -13.47
C GLU A 331 -20.32 0.39 -13.98
N ASN A 332 -20.85 -0.76 -14.43
CA ASN A 332 -22.04 -0.77 -15.29
C ASN A 332 -23.30 -1.32 -14.62
N SER A 333 -23.19 -2.19 -13.62
CA SER A 333 -24.37 -2.83 -13.01
C SER A 333 -24.89 -2.03 -11.82
N VAL A 334 -25.85 -1.15 -12.11
CA VAL A 334 -26.62 -0.38 -11.10
C VAL A 334 -27.23 -1.31 -10.04
N LYS A 335 -27.76 -2.45 -10.46
CA LYS A 335 -28.41 -3.43 -9.57
C LYS A 335 -27.43 -4.08 -8.61
N VAL A 336 -26.24 -4.45 -9.07
CA VAL A 336 -25.21 -5.02 -8.19
C VAL A 336 -24.78 -4.00 -7.15
N ARG A 337 -24.48 -2.76 -7.54
CA ARG A 337 -24.12 -1.71 -6.57
C ARG A 337 -25.23 -1.47 -5.56
N SER A 338 -26.48 -1.35 -6.03
CA SER A 338 -27.65 -1.18 -5.15
C SER A 338 -27.76 -2.33 -4.16
N ALA A 339 -27.75 -3.57 -4.66
CA ALA A 339 -27.89 -4.74 -3.83
C ALA A 339 -26.73 -4.81 -2.83
N VAL A 340 -25.47 -4.66 -3.25
CA VAL A 340 -24.34 -4.69 -2.31
C VAL A 340 -24.50 -3.66 -1.19
N CYS A 341 -24.82 -2.41 -1.50
CA CYS A 341 -24.89 -1.34 -0.50
C CYS A 341 -26.13 -1.37 0.40
N ASP A 342 -27.25 -1.93 -0.05
CA ASP A 342 -28.53 -1.92 0.68
C ASP A 342 -28.44 -2.49 2.10
N ALA A 343 -27.65 -3.56 2.28
CA ALA A 343 -27.44 -4.18 3.58
C ALA A 343 -26.37 -3.49 4.45
N LEU A 344 -25.71 -2.45 3.96
CA LEU A 344 -24.57 -1.77 4.60
C LEU A 344 -24.95 -0.40 5.20
N VAL A 345 -26.23 -0.05 5.20
CA VAL A 345 -26.73 1.21 5.77
C VAL A 345 -26.32 1.38 7.24
N TYR A 346 -26.28 0.29 8.02
CA TYR A 346 -25.89 0.32 9.43
C TYR A 346 -24.45 0.80 9.67
N MET A 347 -23.57 0.71 8.66
CA MET A 347 -22.18 1.18 8.71
C MET A 347 -21.99 2.50 7.95
N GLY A 348 -23.06 3.25 7.67
CA GLY A 348 -23.00 4.58 7.06
C GLY A 348 -22.94 4.59 5.53
N VAL A 349 -23.18 3.46 4.87
CA VAL A 349 -23.23 3.35 3.40
C VAL A 349 -24.65 3.59 2.93
N VAL A 350 -24.92 4.78 2.40
CA VAL A 350 -26.26 5.16 1.91
C VAL A 350 -26.14 5.66 0.48
N LEU A 351 -26.81 5.01 -0.45
CA LEU A 351 -26.82 5.40 -1.87
C LEU A 351 -27.87 6.47 -2.16
N ASP A 352 -27.55 7.33 -3.10
CA ASP A 352 -28.51 8.13 -3.83
C ASP A 352 -28.98 7.31 -5.06
N ALA A 353 -30.24 6.89 -5.05
CA ALA A 353 -30.79 5.99 -6.07
C ALA A 353 -30.72 6.61 -7.47
N GLU A 354 -31.01 7.91 -7.60
CA GLU A 354 -30.97 8.62 -8.88
C GLU A 354 -29.55 8.74 -9.40
N LYS A 355 -28.58 9.09 -8.54
CA LYS A 355 -27.17 9.13 -8.95
C LYS A 355 -26.65 7.76 -9.33
N ASN A 356 -27.02 6.70 -8.60
CA ASN A 356 -26.60 5.35 -8.93
C ASN A 356 -27.18 4.88 -10.28
N GLN A 357 -28.43 5.23 -10.57
CA GLN A 357 -29.12 4.90 -11.83
C GLN A 357 -28.45 5.55 -13.04
N HIS A 358 -27.95 6.77 -12.88
CA HIS A 358 -27.33 7.58 -13.94
C HIS A 358 -25.80 7.64 -13.86
N ALA A 359 -25.17 6.75 -13.07
CA ALA A 359 -23.73 6.78 -12.88
C ALA A 359 -22.99 6.44 -14.18
N ASP A 360 -22.39 7.46 -14.80
CA ASP A 360 -21.49 7.31 -15.94
C ASP A 360 -20.12 7.90 -15.61
N ALA A 361 -19.25 7.06 -15.04
CA ALA A 361 -17.89 7.45 -14.70
C ALA A 361 -17.07 7.85 -15.94
N ARG A 362 -17.31 7.23 -17.10
CA ARG A 362 -16.55 7.53 -18.33
C ARG A 362 -16.95 8.87 -18.94
N GLY A 363 -18.24 9.23 -18.86
CA GLY A 363 -18.75 10.53 -19.29
C GLY A 363 -18.50 11.68 -18.30
N SER A 364 -18.20 11.37 -17.02
CA SER A 364 -18.12 12.37 -15.93
C SER A 364 -16.71 12.61 -15.41
N GLY A 365 -15.68 12.50 -16.26
CA GLY A 365 -14.30 12.79 -15.86
C GLY A 365 -13.61 11.67 -15.06
N GLY A 366 -14.15 10.44 -15.08
CA GLY A 366 -13.50 9.23 -14.55
C GLY A 366 -14.06 8.73 -13.22
N VAL A 367 -14.73 9.58 -12.43
CA VAL A 367 -15.27 9.23 -11.10
C VAL A 367 -16.64 9.84 -10.90
N VAL A 368 -17.59 9.06 -10.39
CA VAL A 368 -18.92 9.53 -9.97
C VAL A 368 -19.18 9.11 -8.54
N ASP A 369 -19.65 10.05 -7.73
CA ASP A 369 -20.08 9.79 -6.37
C ASP A 369 -21.58 9.54 -6.31
N ILE A 370 -21.94 8.30 -5.97
CA ILE A 370 -23.32 7.80 -5.93
C ILE A 370 -23.87 7.71 -4.51
N ALA A 371 -23.14 8.19 -3.50
CA ALA A 371 -23.65 8.21 -2.13
C ALA A 371 -24.60 9.40 -1.89
N ALA A 372 -25.56 9.19 -0.99
CA ALA A 372 -26.47 10.22 -0.53
C ALA A 372 -25.69 11.42 0.06
N PRO A 373 -26.19 12.67 -0.05
CA PRO A 373 -25.42 13.87 0.32
C PRO A 373 -24.85 13.89 1.74
N ARG A 374 -25.47 13.19 2.69
CA ARG A 374 -25.04 13.11 4.10
C ARG A 374 -24.56 11.72 4.52
N ALA A 375 -24.33 10.81 3.58
CA ALA A 375 -23.79 9.49 3.91
C ALA A 375 -22.38 9.66 4.51
N PRO A 376 -22.12 9.10 5.71
CA PRO A 376 -20.80 9.13 6.34
C PRO A 376 -19.72 8.47 5.48
N THR A 377 -20.06 7.36 4.82
CA THR A 377 -19.17 6.67 3.88
C THR A 377 -19.57 7.02 2.45
N ARG A 378 -18.62 7.52 1.66
CA ARG A 378 -18.85 7.79 0.23
C ARG A 378 -18.90 6.48 -0.56
N VAL A 379 -19.61 6.51 -1.67
CA VAL A 379 -19.64 5.37 -2.61
C VAL A 379 -19.32 5.90 -3.98
N LEU A 380 -18.17 5.49 -4.51
CA LEU A 380 -17.62 6.00 -5.76
C LEU A 380 -17.70 4.93 -6.84
N VAL A 381 -18.02 5.33 -8.07
CA VAL A 381 -17.86 4.51 -9.27
C VAL A 381 -16.71 5.11 -10.07
N VAL A 382 -15.67 4.32 -10.30
CA VAL A 382 -14.46 4.74 -11.01
C VAL A 382 -14.37 3.96 -12.32
N ALA A 383 -14.14 4.66 -13.43
CA ALA A 383 -13.78 4.02 -14.70
C ALA A 383 -12.30 3.61 -14.63
N THR A 384 -11.99 2.33 -14.44
CA THR A 384 -10.59 1.91 -14.30
C THR A 384 -9.84 2.01 -15.62
N ASP A 385 -8.57 2.38 -15.52
CA ASP A 385 -7.60 2.43 -16.62
C ASP A 385 -6.29 1.81 -16.10
N GLU A 386 -6.26 0.47 -16.01
CA GLU A 386 -5.10 -0.29 -15.53
C GLU A 386 -3.85 0.00 -16.37
N GLU A 387 -4.02 0.13 -17.68
CA GLU A 387 -2.92 0.43 -18.59
C GLU A 387 -2.32 1.82 -18.30
N ARG A 388 -3.12 2.83 -17.95
CA ARG A 388 -2.60 4.12 -17.52
C ARG A 388 -1.83 4.03 -16.21
N MET A 389 -2.30 3.23 -15.26
CA MET A 389 -1.55 3.01 -14.02
C MET A 389 -0.20 2.34 -14.28
N ILE A 390 -0.15 1.35 -15.16
CA ILE A 390 1.10 0.74 -15.63
C ILE A 390 2.00 1.80 -16.28
N ALA A 391 1.46 2.65 -17.16
CA ALA A 391 2.24 3.72 -17.81
C ALA A 391 2.81 4.72 -16.80
N ARG A 392 2.06 5.09 -15.76
CA ARG A 392 2.53 5.93 -14.64
C ARG A 392 3.66 5.25 -13.86
N GLU A 393 3.56 3.96 -13.58
CA GLU A 393 4.64 3.21 -12.92
C GLU A 393 5.89 3.11 -13.82
N VAL A 394 5.74 2.93 -15.13
CA VAL A 394 6.86 2.98 -16.09
C VAL A 394 7.56 4.33 -16.00
N VAL A 395 6.83 5.44 -16.06
CA VAL A 395 7.42 6.78 -15.91
C VAL A 395 8.14 6.90 -14.57
N ARG A 396 7.52 6.45 -13.47
CA ARG A 396 8.14 6.49 -12.14
C ARG A 396 9.44 5.70 -12.07
N VAL A 397 9.52 4.52 -12.69
CA VAL A 397 10.72 3.69 -12.71
C VAL A 397 11.79 4.30 -13.61
N THR A 398 11.41 4.78 -14.80
CA THR A 398 12.34 5.31 -15.82
C THR A 398 12.85 6.72 -15.56
N ALA A 399 12.06 7.57 -14.89
CA ALA A 399 12.48 8.90 -14.47
C ALA A 399 13.49 8.85 -13.30
N GLY A 400 13.73 7.66 -12.74
CA GLY A 400 14.38 7.50 -11.44
C GLY A 400 13.49 8.03 -10.31
N PRO A 401 13.93 7.96 -9.04
CA PRO A 401 13.23 8.66 -7.96
C PRO A 401 13.14 10.13 -8.38
N THR A 402 11.93 10.65 -8.54
CA THR A 402 11.68 12.07 -8.83
C THR A 402 12.57 12.92 -7.94
N ALA A 403 13.08 14.06 -8.42
CA ALA A 403 13.87 14.98 -7.61
C ALA A 403 13.20 15.39 -6.28
N ALA A 404 11.88 15.19 -6.13
CA ALA A 404 11.15 15.28 -4.87
C ALA A 404 11.36 14.08 -3.90
N ARG A 405 11.43 12.82 -4.39
CA ARG A 405 11.78 11.64 -3.57
C ARG A 405 13.29 11.53 -3.33
N GLN A 406 14.11 11.91 -4.31
CA GLN A 406 15.57 11.84 -4.22
C GLN A 406 16.19 12.93 -3.33
N ARG A 407 15.48 14.04 -3.07
CA ARG A 407 15.98 15.09 -2.16
C ARG A 407 15.80 14.78 -0.67
N VAL A 408 15.05 13.74 -0.32
CA VAL A 408 14.64 13.50 1.07
C VAL A 408 15.35 12.31 1.70
N THR A 409 15.53 11.24 0.94
CA THR A 409 16.15 10.00 1.43
C THR A 409 17.66 10.14 1.68
N GLY A 410 18.28 11.26 1.29
CA GLY A 410 19.72 11.49 1.44
C GLY A 410 20.10 12.48 2.55
N GLN A 411 19.15 13.18 3.18
CA GLN A 411 19.49 14.07 4.29
C GLN A 411 19.63 13.23 5.55
N ALA A 412 20.87 13.08 6.01
CA ALA A 412 21.19 12.47 7.29
C ALA A 412 20.45 13.21 8.41
N ILE A 413 19.71 12.47 9.23
CA ILE A 413 19.09 12.92 10.45
C ILE A 413 20.06 12.56 11.58
N PRO A 414 20.71 13.52 12.26
CA PRO A 414 21.55 13.23 13.41
C PRO A 414 20.76 12.44 14.47
N VAL A 415 21.42 11.52 15.16
CA VAL A 415 20.82 10.76 16.26
C VAL A 415 21.33 11.28 17.59
N GLY A 416 20.42 11.80 18.41
CA GLY A 416 20.64 12.15 19.80
C GLY A 416 20.21 11.02 20.74
N VAL A 417 21.17 10.36 21.38
CA VAL A 417 20.90 9.39 22.44
C VAL A 417 20.54 10.14 23.72
N SER A 418 19.26 10.11 24.06
CA SER A 418 18.71 10.72 25.27
C SER A 418 19.06 9.85 26.48
N VAL A 419 20.05 10.31 27.23
CA VAL A 419 20.37 9.74 28.54
C VAL A 419 19.34 10.25 29.55
N ARG A 420 19.06 9.43 30.58
CA ARG A 420 18.23 9.83 31.72
C ARG A 420 18.55 11.24 32.22
N HIS A 421 17.53 12.08 32.36
CA HIS A 421 17.69 13.47 32.74
C HIS A 421 16.42 14.03 33.38
N VAL A 422 16.56 15.20 34.00
CA VAL A 422 15.48 15.93 34.67
C VAL A 422 15.32 17.32 34.06
N HIS A 423 14.08 17.71 33.84
CA HIS A 423 13.70 19.11 33.70
C HIS A 423 13.06 19.56 35.00
N LEU A 424 13.57 20.62 35.64
CA LEU A 424 13.04 21.08 36.93
C LEU A 424 12.03 22.21 36.76
N SER A 425 11.04 22.27 37.66
CA SER A 425 10.26 23.47 37.90
C SER A 425 11.05 24.49 38.71
N LYS A 426 10.63 25.76 38.68
CA LYS A 426 11.24 26.81 39.52
C LYS A 426 11.16 26.50 41.01
N GLU A 427 10.02 25.99 41.46
CA GLU A 427 9.80 25.59 42.85
C GLU A 427 10.74 24.46 43.28
N HIS A 428 10.84 23.40 42.47
CA HIS A 428 11.68 22.26 42.79
C HIS A 428 13.18 22.60 42.67
N CYS A 429 13.57 23.47 41.73
CA CYS A 429 14.92 23.99 41.68
C CYS A 429 15.28 24.73 42.98
N ALA A 430 14.38 25.58 43.48
CA ALA A 430 14.59 26.29 44.74
C ALA A 430 14.69 25.33 45.93
N ALA A 431 13.85 24.30 45.99
CA ALA A 431 13.89 23.31 47.07
C ALA A 431 15.17 22.44 47.06
N LEU A 432 15.71 22.14 45.87
CA LEU A 432 16.88 21.26 45.71
C LEU A 432 18.21 22.01 45.85
N PHE A 433 18.27 23.28 45.44
CA PHE A 433 19.50 24.09 45.36
C PHE A 433 19.50 25.39 46.17
N GLY A 434 18.33 25.84 46.63
CA GLY A 434 18.14 27.09 47.40
C GLY A 434 17.31 28.13 46.64
N GLU A 435 16.62 29.00 47.37
CA GLU A 435 15.83 30.07 46.75
C GLU A 435 16.70 31.00 45.88
N GLY A 436 16.21 31.30 44.68
CA GLY A 436 16.90 32.17 43.73
C GLY A 436 18.14 31.56 43.08
N TYR A 437 18.41 30.26 43.29
CA TYR A 437 19.56 29.61 42.68
C TYR A 437 19.43 29.53 41.16
N GLU A 438 20.49 29.91 40.45
CA GLU A 438 20.56 29.84 38.99
C GLU A 438 21.46 28.68 38.56
N LEU A 439 20.88 27.74 37.80
CA LEU A 439 21.60 26.58 37.27
C LEU A 439 22.64 26.99 36.22
N THR A 440 23.85 26.47 36.35
CA THR A 440 24.98 26.88 35.52
C THR A 440 25.20 25.97 34.32
N GLU A 441 25.53 26.56 33.17
CA GLU A 441 25.76 25.81 31.94
C GLU A 441 27.04 24.96 32.02
N ARG A 442 26.92 23.68 31.65
CA ARG A 442 28.06 22.78 31.41
C ARG A 442 28.36 22.62 29.93
N ARG A 443 27.32 22.31 29.15
CA ARG A 443 27.38 22.17 27.68
C ARG A 443 26.00 22.33 27.05
N ALA A 444 25.95 22.89 25.86
CA ALA A 444 24.74 22.92 25.03
C ALA A 444 24.27 21.50 24.65
N VAL A 445 22.98 21.35 24.39
CA VAL A 445 22.41 20.17 23.70
C VAL A 445 22.07 20.50 22.24
N SER A 446 21.66 19.52 21.46
CA SER A 446 21.32 19.68 20.03
C SER A 446 20.23 20.73 19.79
N GLN A 447 19.24 20.80 20.68
CA GLN A 447 18.14 21.75 20.56
C GLN A 447 18.54 23.17 21.04
N PRO A 448 18.40 24.20 20.18
CA PRO A 448 18.78 25.57 20.51
C PRO A 448 18.12 26.09 21.79
N GLY A 449 18.91 26.81 22.61
CA GLY A 449 18.43 27.41 23.86
C GLY A 449 18.30 26.44 25.03
N GLN A 450 18.64 25.16 24.86
CA GLN A 450 18.72 24.18 25.94
C GLN A 450 20.18 23.81 26.25
N TYR A 451 20.44 23.47 27.51
CA TYR A 451 21.78 23.05 27.93
C TYR A 451 21.73 22.07 29.11
N VAL A 452 22.75 21.22 29.19
CA VAL A 452 23.01 20.39 30.36
C VAL A 452 23.68 21.24 31.42
N CYS A 453 23.16 21.17 32.64
CA CYS A 453 23.69 21.88 33.80
C CYS A 453 24.97 21.25 34.35
N ARG A 454 25.75 22.02 35.12
CA ARG A 454 26.86 21.46 35.93
C ARG A 454 26.33 20.69 37.13
N GLU A 455 25.18 21.13 37.61
CA GLU A 455 24.42 20.53 38.68
C GLU A 455 23.74 19.23 38.22
N SER A 456 23.50 18.37 39.20
CA SER A 456 22.82 17.09 39.03
C SER A 456 21.97 16.80 40.25
N VAL A 457 20.99 15.91 40.10
CA VAL A 457 20.14 15.42 41.19
C VAL A 457 20.18 13.90 41.23
N ASP A 458 19.91 13.31 42.39
CA ASP A 458 19.68 11.87 42.48
C ASP A 458 18.18 11.59 42.31
N LEU A 459 17.86 10.49 41.63
CA LEU A 459 16.52 9.94 41.52
C LEU A 459 16.39 8.80 42.52
N ILE A 460 15.37 8.85 43.39
CA ILE A 460 15.12 7.82 44.40
C ILE A 460 13.70 7.28 44.18
N GLY A 461 13.63 6.03 43.75
CA GLY A 461 12.37 5.30 43.57
C GLY A 461 12.15 4.24 44.65
N PRO A 462 11.02 3.52 44.62
CA PRO A 462 10.67 2.52 45.64
C PRO A 462 11.65 1.35 45.79
N LYS A 463 12.42 1.01 44.75
CA LYS A 463 13.34 -0.15 44.75
C LYS A 463 14.82 0.21 44.73
N GLY A 464 15.16 1.46 44.43
CA GLY A 464 16.56 1.84 44.25
C GLY A 464 16.70 3.32 43.91
N GLU A 465 17.95 3.73 43.72
CA GLU A 465 18.31 5.10 43.38
C GLU A 465 19.28 5.15 42.19
N ILE A 466 19.25 6.26 41.46
CA ILE A 466 20.20 6.60 40.40
C ILE A 466 20.80 7.94 40.74
N GLU A 467 22.10 7.98 40.99
CA GLU A 467 22.82 9.17 41.42
C GLU A 467 23.27 10.05 40.25
N ARG A 468 23.44 11.35 40.51
CA ARG A 468 24.06 12.32 39.58
C ARG A 468 23.38 12.38 38.21
N VAL A 469 22.05 12.33 38.19
CA VAL A 469 21.25 12.49 36.98
C VAL A 469 21.31 13.94 36.50
N ALA A 470 21.53 14.09 35.20
CA ALA A 470 21.71 15.39 34.55
C ALA A 470 20.42 16.23 34.61
N ILE A 471 20.58 17.55 34.72
CA ILE A 471 19.50 18.51 34.59
C ILE A 471 19.62 19.18 33.21
N ILE A 472 18.50 19.28 32.48
CA ILE A 472 18.43 20.04 31.22
C ILE A 472 17.59 21.30 31.45
N ASN A 473 18.21 22.46 31.26
CA ASN A 473 17.59 23.78 31.38
C ASN A 473 17.15 24.29 29.99
N PRO A 474 16.14 25.18 29.86
CA PRO A 474 15.50 26.02 30.87
C PRO A 474 14.53 25.28 31.80
N LEU A 475 14.25 25.89 32.96
CA LEU A 475 13.25 25.42 33.91
C LEU A 475 11.88 25.36 33.23
N ARG A 476 11.11 24.32 33.55
CA ARG A 476 9.76 24.09 33.00
C ARG A 476 8.69 24.49 34.00
N LYS A 477 7.44 24.46 33.55
CA LYS A 477 6.27 24.68 34.43
C LYS A 477 6.18 23.62 35.51
N GLU A 478 6.44 22.36 35.15
CA GLU A 478 6.38 21.19 36.02
C GLU A 478 7.67 20.39 35.87
N THR A 479 8.06 19.71 36.95
CA THR A 479 9.23 18.82 36.91
C THR A 479 8.91 17.57 36.13
N GLN A 480 9.85 17.14 35.30
CA GLN A 480 9.75 15.93 34.49
C GLN A 480 11.05 15.15 34.56
N VAL A 481 10.93 13.83 34.66
CA VAL A 481 12.05 12.90 34.66
C VAL A 481 11.90 11.95 33.48
N GLU A 482 12.88 11.93 32.59
CA GLU A 482 12.93 10.99 31.47
C GLU A 482 13.92 9.86 31.80
N VAL A 483 13.48 8.61 31.69
CA VAL A 483 14.25 7.40 32.03
C VAL A 483 14.08 6.33 30.96
N SER A 484 15.07 5.44 30.81
CA SER A 484 14.89 4.22 29.99
C SER A 484 14.08 3.15 30.74
N ARG A 485 13.73 2.05 30.06
CA ARG A 485 13.06 0.91 30.69
C ARG A 485 13.93 0.30 31.79
N THR A 486 15.23 0.18 31.55
CA THR A 486 16.21 -0.35 32.50
C THR A 486 16.33 0.54 33.74
N ASP A 487 16.34 1.87 33.55
CA ASP A 487 16.33 2.83 34.65
C ASP A 487 15.06 2.72 35.50
N ALA A 488 13.90 2.60 34.83
CA ALA A 488 12.62 2.44 35.51
C ALA A 488 12.58 1.17 36.38
N ILE A 489 13.14 0.05 35.89
CA ILE A 489 13.27 -1.18 36.66
C ILE A 489 14.13 -0.97 37.91
N THR A 490 15.26 -0.27 37.76
CA THR A 490 16.20 0.04 38.86
C THR A 490 15.54 0.88 39.94
N LEU A 491 14.82 1.93 39.55
CA LEU A 491 14.09 2.80 40.46
C LEU A 491 12.85 2.11 41.05
N GLY A 492 12.30 1.09 40.38
CA GLY A 492 11.08 0.42 40.80
C GLY A 492 9.80 1.19 40.48
N VAL A 493 9.83 1.99 39.41
CA VAL A 493 8.69 2.73 38.87
C VAL A 493 8.25 2.13 37.52
N ASN A 494 6.99 2.31 37.14
CA ASN A 494 6.47 1.84 35.85
C ASN A 494 5.94 3.01 35.02
N PRO A 495 6.82 3.90 34.52
CA PRO A 495 6.44 5.04 33.72
C PRO A 495 5.86 4.60 32.36
N PRO A 496 4.83 5.28 31.84
CA PRO A 496 4.32 5.03 30.51
C PRO A 496 5.24 5.64 29.43
N LEU A 497 5.11 5.16 28.20
CA LEU A 497 5.68 5.81 27.02
C LEU A 497 4.85 7.07 26.69
N ARG A 498 5.45 8.26 26.79
CA ARG A 498 4.79 9.57 26.58
C ARG A 498 5.64 10.55 25.78
N GLU A 499 4.97 11.48 25.10
CA GLU A 499 5.65 12.66 24.57
C GLU A 499 6.14 13.56 25.72
N SER A 500 7.33 14.14 25.58
CA SER A 500 7.89 15.06 26.58
C SER A 500 6.90 16.22 26.83
N GLY A 501 6.59 16.49 28.10
CA GLY A 501 5.57 17.45 28.54
C GLY A 501 4.16 16.90 28.74
N LYS A 502 3.88 15.62 28.42
CA LYS A 502 2.59 14.96 28.71
C LYS A 502 2.67 14.13 29.99
N LEU A 503 2.50 14.81 31.13
CA LEU A 503 2.76 14.23 32.47
C LEU A 503 1.52 13.63 33.17
N GLU A 504 0.32 13.78 32.59
CA GLU A 504 -0.91 13.29 33.20
C GLU A 504 -0.89 11.76 33.37
N GLY A 505 -1.23 11.29 34.57
CA GLY A 505 -1.29 9.87 34.92
C GLY A 505 0.08 9.17 34.95
N THR A 506 1.17 9.94 35.02
CA THR A 506 2.54 9.39 35.15
C THR A 506 2.90 9.17 36.62
N PRO A 507 3.74 8.19 36.95
CA PRO A 507 4.19 8.00 38.32
C PRO A 507 5.16 9.10 38.76
N GLY A 508 5.25 9.29 40.07
CA GLY A 508 6.21 10.14 40.74
C GLY A 508 7.45 9.40 41.26
N LEU A 509 8.39 10.15 41.83
CA LEU A 509 9.57 9.65 42.57
C LEU A 509 10.13 10.77 43.46
N THR A 510 11.19 10.49 44.21
CA THR A 510 11.88 11.52 45.01
C THR A 510 13.16 11.99 44.33
N LEU A 511 13.33 13.30 44.21
CA LEU A 511 14.57 13.95 43.79
C LEU A 511 15.38 14.37 45.01
N ARG A 512 16.70 14.18 44.99
CA ARG A 512 17.61 14.67 46.02
C ARG A 512 18.66 15.60 45.41
N GLY A 513 18.78 16.79 46.01
CA GLY A 513 19.77 17.80 45.66
C GLY A 513 20.61 18.18 46.88
N PRO A 514 21.59 19.09 46.72
CA PRO A 514 22.52 19.45 47.79
C PRO A 514 21.87 20.20 48.98
N LYS A 515 20.69 20.81 48.79
CA LYS A 515 20.00 21.56 49.86
C LYS A 515 18.75 20.86 50.39
N GLY A 516 18.27 19.81 49.75
CA GLY A 516 17.03 19.18 50.16
C GLY A 516 16.59 18.03 49.25
N THR A 517 15.38 17.53 49.55
CA THR A 517 14.71 16.49 48.77
C THR A 517 13.32 16.97 48.38
N VAL A 518 12.83 16.53 47.23
CA VAL A 518 11.51 16.84 46.69
C VAL A 518 10.86 15.55 46.25
N ALA A 519 9.70 15.21 46.81
CA ALA A 519 8.86 14.15 46.29
C ALA A 519 7.93 14.73 45.22
N ILE A 520 8.03 14.26 43.98
CA ILE A 520 7.04 14.54 42.94
C ILE A 520 6.02 13.41 42.92
N ASP A 521 4.74 13.74 42.77
CA ASP A 521 3.61 12.81 42.72
C ASP A 521 3.38 12.25 41.31
N HIS A 522 3.72 13.03 40.28
CA HIS A 522 3.80 12.62 38.88
C HIS A 522 5.03 13.23 38.19
N GLY A 523 5.31 12.82 36.96
CA GLY A 523 6.31 13.46 36.09
C GLY A 523 7.36 12.51 35.51
N VAL A 524 7.34 11.21 35.86
CA VAL A 524 8.32 10.24 35.35
C VAL A 524 7.79 9.56 34.09
N ILE A 525 8.54 9.64 32.99
CA ILE A 525 8.15 9.07 31.70
C ILE A 525 9.28 8.26 31.05
N MET A 526 8.90 7.34 30.16
CA MET A 526 9.77 6.93 29.05
C MET A 526 9.39 7.80 27.85
N ALA A 527 10.34 8.51 27.27
CA ALA A 527 10.05 9.40 26.15
C ALA A 527 9.72 8.58 24.89
N HIS A 528 8.71 8.99 24.13
CA HIS A 528 8.56 8.50 22.75
C HIS A 528 9.80 8.91 21.95
N ARG A 529 10.32 8.00 21.14
CA ARG A 529 11.27 8.36 20.10
C ARG A 529 10.62 9.37 19.14
N HIS A 530 11.39 10.39 18.75
CA HIS A 530 10.85 11.47 17.93
C HIS A 530 11.97 12.14 17.13
N VAL A 531 11.59 12.84 16.06
CA VAL A 531 12.49 13.71 15.30
C VAL A 531 12.03 15.14 15.45
N HIS A 532 12.92 15.99 15.94
CA HIS A 532 12.75 17.43 15.88
C HIS A 532 13.03 17.92 14.46
N MET A 533 12.17 18.77 13.91
CA MET A 533 12.35 19.36 12.57
C MET A 533 12.00 20.85 12.58
N HIS A 534 12.82 21.65 11.88
CA HIS A 534 12.39 22.96 11.44
C HIS A 534 11.26 22.82 10.39
N PRO A 535 10.31 23.77 10.24
CA PRO A 535 9.28 23.71 9.20
C PRO A 535 9.81 23.53 7.78
N ASP A 536 11.01 24.06 7.48
CA ASP A 536 11.67 23.83 6.18
C ASP A 536 12.10 22.38 5.99
N GLU A 537 12.55 21.72 7.06
CA GLU A 537 12.94 20.31 7.03
C GLU A 537 11.70 19.45 6.92
N ALA A 538 10.65 19.71 7.71
CA ALA A 538 9.38 19.00 7.59
C ALA A 538 8.81 19.08 6.16
N ARG A 539 8.80 20.28 5.56
CA ARG A 539 8.45 20.47 4.14
C ARG A 539 9.36 19.70 3.19
N ARG A 540 10.68 19.66 3.45
CA ARG A 540 11.61 18.87 2.64
C ARG A 540 11.27 17.40 2.77
N PHE A 541 11.13 16.87 3.98
CA PHE A 541 10.80 15.47 4.26
C PHE A 541 9.40 15.06 3.81
N GLY A 542 8.53 16.03 3.47
CA GLY A 542 7.16 15.76 3.06
C GLY A 542 6.29 15.29 4.23
N VAL A 543 6.56 15.81 5.42
CA VAL A 543 5.91 15.43 6.68
C VAL A 543 5.37 16.68 7.40
N GLU A 544 4.40 16.49 8.29
CA GLU A 544 3.78 17.53 9.10
C GLU A 544 4.06 17.30 10.59
N ASP A 545 3.74 18.27 11.45
CA ASP A 545 3.79 18.06 12.91
C ASP A 545 2.90 16.86 13.28
N LYS A 546 3.41 15.98 14.13
CA LYS A 546 2.77 14.72 14.53
C LYS A 546 2.66 13.63 13.47
N SER A 547 3.26 13.79 12.28
CA SER A 547 3.46 12.65 11.38
C SER A 547 4.22 11.54 12.09
N ILE A 548 3.87 10.29 11.82
CA ILE A 548 4.61 9.11 12.28
C ILE A 548 5.44 8.61 11.11
N ILE A 549 6.75 8.43 11.33
CA ILE A 549 7.69 8.07 10.28
C ILE A 549 8.49 6.83 10.67
N ARG A 550 9.06 6.21 9.65
CA ARG A 550 10.14 5.23 9.76
C ARG A 550 11.46 5.89 9.43
N VAL A 551 12.47 5.56 10.22
CA VAL A 551 13.85 5.97 9.98
C VAL A 551 14.76 4.77 10.06
N ARG A 552 15.65 4.65 9.10
CA ARG A 552 16.64 3.57 8.99
C ARG A 552 17.95 4.07 9.56
N VAL A 553 18.60 3.24 10.37
CA VAL A 553 20.00 3.46 10.75
C VAL A 553 20.85 2.33 10.23
N ASP A 554 21.86 2.71 9.45
CA ASP A 554 22.86 1.80 8.91
C ASP A 554 23.99 1.63 9.94
N GLY A 555 24.50 0.41 10.09
CA GLY A 555 25.56 0.08 11.06
C GLY A 555 25.81 -1.42 11.15
N GLU A 556 26.56 -1.87 12.16
CA GLU A 556 26.78 -3.32 12.40
C GLU A 556 25.47 -4.07 12.68
N ARG A 557 24.45 -3.36 13.17
CA ARG A 557 23.07 -3.84 13.34
C ARG A 557 22.10 -2.89 12.65
N GLU A 558 21.94 -3.07 11.35
CA GLU A 558 20.95 -2.34 10.57
C GLU A 558 19.57 -2.45 11.23
N THR A 559 18.96 -1.30 11.52
CA THR A 559 17.70 -1.22 12.26
C THR A 559 16.80 -0.16 11.64
N ILE A 560 15.51 -0.49 11.49
CA ILE A 560 14.48 0.48 11.11
C ILE A 560 13.63 0.77 12.35
N PHE A 561 13.69 2.01 12.81
CA PHE A 561 12.81 2.49 13.88
C PHE A 561 11.49 2.95 13.24
N GLY A 562 10.41 2.21 13.53
CA GLY A 562 9.04 2.69 13.34
C GLY A 562 8.56 3.51 14.54
N ASP A 563 7.33 4.02 14.43
CA ASP A 563 6.65 4.81 15.46
C ASP A 563 7.41 6.07 15.88
N VAL A 564 8.16 6.68 14.95
CA VAL A 564 8.95 7.89 15.24
C VAL A 564 8.09 9.12 14.98
N ILE A 565 7.77 9.85 16.05
CA ILE A 565 6.90 11.04 15.97
C ILE A 565 7.70 12.23 15.44
N VAL A 566 7.18 12.91 14.43
CA VAL A 566 7.74 14.18 13.94
C VAL A 566 7.23 15.33 14.82
N ARG A 567 8.14 16.18 15.30
CA ARG A 567 7.83 17.41 16.03
C ARG A 567 8.36 18.59 15.26
N VAL A 568 7.48 19.47 14.79
CA VAL A 568 7.84 20.62 13.95
C VAL A 568 7.76 21.91 14.75
N ASN A 569 8.87 22.64 14.84
CA ASN A 569 8.92 23.96 15.45
C ASN A 569 10.00 24.83 14.80
N PRO A 570 9.76 26.14 14.55
CA PRO A 570 10.77 27.05 14.00
C PRO A 570 12.07 27.18 14.80
N GLN A 571 12.10 26.73 16.05
CA GLN A 571 13.29 26.76 16.91
C GLN A 571 14.04 25.43 16.95
N TYR A 572 13.51 24.37 16.34
CA TYR A 572 14.12 23.06 16.37
C TYR A 572 15.26 22.92 15.37
N ALA A 573 16.30 22.20 15.81
CA ALA A 573 17.33 21.66 14.94
C ALA A 573 17.02 20.19 14.65
N LEU A 574 17.32 19.73 13.42
CA LEU A 574 17.11 18.35 13.01
C LEU A 574 17.87 17.39 13.92
N ASP A 575 17.14 16.58 14.68
CA ASP A 575 17.73 15.59 15.58
C ASP A 575 16.70 14.51 15.92
N MET A 576 17.09 13.24 15.78
CA MET A 576 16.30 12.08 16.18
C MET A 576 16.66 11.70 17.61
N HIS A 577 15.69 11.76 18.52
CA HIS A 577 15.86 11.34 19.89
C HIS A 577 15.42 9.89 20.09
N VAL A 578 16.31 9.08 20.63
CA VAL A 578 16.06 7.71 21.12
C VAL A 578 16.55 7.56 22.56
N ASP A 579 15.98 6.64 23.32
CA ASP A 579 16.49 6.37 24.67
C ASP A 579 17.76 5.51 24.67
N THR A 580 18.38 5.36 25.84
CA THR A 580 19.64 4.62 25.98
C THR A 580 19.48 3.12 25.72
N ASP A 581 18.33 2.51 26.01
CA ASP A 581 18.09 1.08 25.80
C ASP A 581 17.92 0.79 24.30
N GLU A 582 17.17 1.65 23.59
CA GLU A 582 16.99 1.62 22.14
C GLU A 582 18.31 1.79 21.40
N ALA A 583 19.12 2.77 21.84
CA ALA A 583 20.43 3.04 21.28
C ALA A 583 21.38 1.86 21.48
N ASN A 584 21.47 1.32 22.69
CA ASN A 584 22.34 0.17 22.99
C ASN A 584 21.93 -1.08 22.20
N ALA A 585 20.63 -1.36 22.07
CA ALA A 585 20.14 -2.50 21.32
C ALA A 585 20.53 -2.45 19.83
N SER A 586 20.58 -1.22 19.28
CA SER A 586 20.78 -0.93 17.86
C SER A 586 22.19 -0.44 17.52
N GLY A 587 23.09 -0.36 18.51
CA GLY A 587 24.47 0.09 18.33
C GLY A 587 24.65 1.58 18.02
N LEU A 588 23.70 2.43 18.46
CA LEU A 588 23.71 3.86 18.17
C LEU A 588 24.55 4.67 19.17
N THR A 589 25.19 5.70 18.65
CA THR A 589 25.90 6.74 19.41
C THR A 589 25.42 8.14 18.99
N ASN A 590 25.85 9.18 19.70
CA ASN A 590 25.54 10.57 19.31
C ASN A 590 26.23 11.01 18.00
N ASP A 591 27.13 10.18 17.45
CA ASP A 591 27.77 10.41 16.14
C ASP A 591 27.04 9.66 15.02
N SER A 592 25.99 8.89 15.35
CA SER A 592 25.21 8.12 14.39
C SER A 592 24.26 9.02 13.60
N VAL A 593 23.92 8.58 12.40
CA VAL A 593 22.95 9.23 11.53
C VAL A 593 21.88 8.24 11.09
N ALA A 594 20.64 8.71 11.07
CA ALA A 594 19.51 8.00 10.51
C ALA A 594 19.15 8.57 9.14
N THR A 595 18.48 7.77 8.32
CA THR A 595 17.90 8.19 7.04
C THR A 595 16.40 8.01 7.08
N PHE A 596 15.67 8.92 6.43
CA PHE A 596 14.23 8.83 6.30
C PHE A 596 13.84 7.60 5.44
N ASP A 597 13.09 6.67 6.02
CA ASP A 597 12.70 5.40 5.37
C ASP A 597 11.24 5.41 4.88
N GLY A 598 10.42 6.33 5.39
CA GLY A 598 9.07 6.59 4.86
C GLY A 598 8.09 7.08 5.92
N LEU A 599 6.89 7.47 5.49
CA LEU A 599 5.74 7.65 6.38
C LEU A 599 5.23 6.28 6.86
N GLN A 600 4.63 6.28 8.05
CA GLN A 600 3.98 5.11 8.64
C GLN A 600 2.46 5.25 8.61
#